data_AF-A0A2R7MDJ1-F1
#
_entry.id   AF-A0A2R7MDJ1-F1
#
_cell.length_a   1.000
_cell.length_b   1.000
_cell.length_c   1.000
_cell.angle_alpha   90.00
_cell.angle_beta   90.00
_cell.angle_gamma   90.00
#
_symmetry.space_group_name_H-M   'P 1'
#
loop_
_entity.id
_entity.type
_entity.pdbx_description
1 polymer ?
#
loop_
_entity_poly.entity_id
_entity_poly.type
_entity_poly.pdbx_seq_one_letter_code
_entity_poly.pdbx_strand_id
1 'polypeptide(L)'
;MSASLLLKYFPDLTEKQKEQFSKLENLYNEWNEKINVISRKDMESLYEKHILHSLGIAKVMEFAPGTRVLDIGTGGGFPGIPLAILFPDTEFTLIDS
;
A
#
# COMPACT_ATOMS: atom_id res chain seq x y z
N MET A 1 -9.99 8.07 7.95
CA MET A 1 -9.98 8.56 6.55
C MET A 1 -10.15 7.37 5.62
N SER A 2 -10.74 7.50 4.44
CA SER A 2 -11.04 6.35 3.55
C SER A 2 -10.22 6.37 2.25
N ALA A 3 -10.33 5.28 1.47
CA ALA A 3 -9.67 5.14 0.16
C ALA A 3 -9.91 6.30 -0.81
N SER A 4 -10.99 7.08 -0.65
CA SER A 4 -11.26 8.25 -1.49
C SER A 4 -10.20 9.35 -1.38
N LEU A 5 -9.45 9.40 -0.26
CA LEU A 5 -8.30 10.31 -0.10
C LEU A 5 -7.26 10.10 -1.21
N LEU A 6 -7.06 8.86 -1.65
CA LEU A 6 -6.05 8.52 -2.65
C LEU A 6 -6.37 9.18 -4.00
N LEU A 7 -7.65 9.30 -4.36
CA LEU A 7 -8.09 9.89 -5.63
C LEU A 7 -7.74 11.37 -5.77
N LYS A 8 -7.53 12.07 -4.65
CA LYS A 8 -7.03 13.46 -4.67
C LYS A 8 -5.63 13.56 -5.25
N TYR A 9 -4.79 12.55 -5.01
CA TYR A 9 -3.38 12.54 -5.42
C TYR A 9 -3.12 11.61 -6.62
N PHE A 10 -3.95 10.58 -6.80
CA PHE A 10 -3.88 9.59 -7.87
C PHE A 10 -5.27 9.50 -8.55
N PRO A 11 -5.64 10.49 -9.39
CA PRO A 11 -6.96 10.55 -10.00
C PRO A 11 -7.20 9.43 -11.03
N ASP A 12 -6.12 8.93 -11.64
CA ASP A 12 -6.16 7.97 -12.76
C ASP A 12 -6.13 6.50 -12.31
N LEU A 13 -6.40 6.21 -11.03
CA LEU A 13 -6.49 4.83 -10.56
C LEU A 13 -7.57 4.07 -11.33
N THR A 14 -7.23 2.85 -11.75
CA THR A 14 -8.19 1.93 -12.38
C THR A 14 -9.24 1.45 -11.39
N GLU A 15 -10.40 0.98 -11.87
CA GLU A 15 -11.44 0.43 -11.00
C GLU A 15 -10.92 -0.74 -10.14
N LYS A 16 -10.07 -1.59 -10.72
CA LYS A 16 -9.41 -2.69 -9.99
C LYS A 16 -8.55 -2.18 -8.85
N GLN A 17 -7.76 -1.13 -9.08
CA GLN A 17 -6.91 -0.53 -8.03
C GLN A 17 -7.75 0.12 -6.94
N LYS A 18 -8.82 0.84 -7.29
CA LYS A 18 -9.76 1.42 -6.31
C LYS A 18 -10.37 0.35 -5.42
N GLU A 19 -10.79 -0.76 -6.01
CA GLU A 19 -11.32 -1.92 -5.27
C GLU A 19 -10.25 -2.58 -4.38
N GLN A 20 -9.02 -2.74 -4.86
CA GLN A 20 -7.93 -3.29 -4.05
C GLN A 20 -7.61 -2.38 -2.86
N PHE A 21 -7.49 -1.07 -3.07
CA PHE A 21 -7.23 -0.12 -2.00
C PHE A 21 -8.37 -0.06 -0.97
N SER A 22 -9.64 -0.14 -1.40
CA SER A 22 -10.78 -0.11 -0.47
C SER A 22 -10.85 -1.35 0.43
N LYS A 23 -10.31 -2.49 -0.02
CA LYS A 23 -10.23 -3.73 0.77
C LYS A 23 -9.12 -3.72 1.83
N LEU A 24 -8.10 -2.87 1.68
CA LEU A 24 -6.94 -2.87 2.57
C LEU A 24 -7.33 -2.58 4.03
N GLU A 25 -8.23 -1.62 4.28
CA GLU A 25 -8.61 -1.25 5.66
C GLU A 25 -9.18 -2.44 6.44
N ASN A 26 -10.14 -3.16 5.85
CA ASN A 26 -10.72 -4.34 6.50
C ASN A 26 -9.68 -5.45 6.68
N LEU A 27 -8.83 -5.68 5.67
CA LEU A 27 -7.78 -6.69 5.73
C LEU A 27 -6.78 -6.38 6.87
N TYR A 28 -6.31 -5.13 6.94
CA TYR A 28 -5.39 -4.71 7.99
C TYR A 28 -6.04 -4.77 9.37
N ASN A 29 -7.31 -4.36 9.52
CA ASN A 29 -8.03 -4.52 10.79
C ASN A 29 -8.06 -5.98 11.25
N GLU A 30 -8.45 -6.91 10.37
CA GLU A 30 -8.52 -8.34 10.68
C GLU A 30 -7.16 -8.90 11.10
N TRP A 31 -6.09 -8.57 10.38
CA TRP A 31 -4.75 -9.07 10.72
C TRP A 31 -4.18 -8.37 11.95
N ASN A 32 -4.52 -7.11 12.18
CA ASN A 32 -4.06 -6.38 13.36
C ASN A 32 -4.64 -6.98 14.65
N GLU A 33 -5.87 -7.49 14.62
CA GLU A 33 -6.46 -8.23 15.75
C GLU A 33 -5.70 -9.53 16.07
N LYS A 34 -5.10 -10.17 15.08
CA LYS A 34 -4.41 -11.46 15.24
C LYS A 34 -2.96 -11.30 15.69
N ILE A 35 -2.21 -10.39 15.06
CA ILE A 35 -0.75 -10.33 15.19
C ILE A 35 -0.19 -8.92 15.39
N ASN A 36 -1.02 -7.89 15.57
CA ASN A 36 -0.60 -6.49 15.78
C ASN A 36 0.38 -5.97 14.70
N VAL A 37 0.00 -6.11 13.44
CA VAL A 37 0.78 -5.67 12.26
C VAL A 37 1.14 -4.18 12.29
N ILE A 38 0.23 -3.33 12.78
CA ILE A 38 0.36 -1.87 12.82
C ILE A 38 -0.07 -1.38 14.21
N SER A 39 0.60 -0.35 14.71
CA SER A 39 0.19 0.28 15.98
C SER A 39 -1.28 0.71 15.92
N ARG A 40 -2.04 0.54 17.01
CA ARG A 40 -3.46 0.93 17.04
C ARG A 40 -3.68 2.41 16.70
N LYS A 41 -2.76 3.27 17.12
CA LYS A 41 -2.79 4.71 16.82
C LYS A 41 -2.64 5.00 15.32
N ASP A 42 -1.88 4.18 14.61
CA ASP A 42 -1.66 4.38 13.19
C ASP A 42 -2.70 3.69 12.31
N MET A 43 -3.40 2.67 12.82
CA MET A 43 -4.57 2.08 12.15
C MET A 43 -5.67 3.11 11.85
N GLU A 44 -5.96 4.02 12.77
CA GLU A 44 -6.94 5.11 12.54
C GLU A 44 -6.55 6.03 11.37
N SER A 45 -5.25 6.08 11.05
CA SER A 45 -4.66 6.91 10.00
C SER A 45 -4.05 6.06 8.87
N LEU A 46 -4.48 4.81 8.70
CA LEU A 46 -3.89 3.83 7.78
C LEU A 46 -3.66 4.40 6.36
N TYR A 47 -4.70 5.00 5.78
CA TYR A 47 -4.63 5.52 4.42
C TYR A 47 -3.67 6.69 4.27
N GLU A 48 -3.59 7.59 5.24
CA GLU A 48 -2.73 8.77 5.15
C GLU A 48 -1.28 8.43 5.47
N LYS A 49 -1.04 7.74 6.60
CA LYS A 49 0.30 7.52 7.13
C LYS A 49 1.04 6.34 6.51
N HIS A 50 0.33 5.33 6.03
CA HIS A 50 0.95 4.13 5.47
C HIS A 50 0.72 4.02 3.97
N ILE A 51 -0.54 4.01 3.52
CA ILE A 51 -0.84 3.78 2.10
C ILE A 51 -0.38 4.99 1.26
N LEU A 52 -0.89 6.19 1.53
CA LEU A 52 -0.56 7.39 0.76
C LEU A 52 0.93 7.74 0.87
N HIS A 53 1.52 7.58 2.06
CA HIS A 53 2.96 7.74 2.26
C HIS A 53 3.76 6.80 1.34
N SER A 54 3.41 5.51 1.29
CA SER A 54 4.07 4.52 0.43
C SER A 54 3.96 4.90 -1.05
N LEU A 55 2.77 5.35 -1.48
CA LEU A 55 2.55 5.81 -2.86
C LEU A 55 3.31 7.10 -3.18
N GLY A 56 3.85 7.82 -2.20
CA GLY A 56 4.71 8.98 -2.42
C GLY A 56 5.93 8.67 -3.29
N ILE A 57 6.45 7.45 -3.22
CA ILE A 57 7.55 6.97 -4.10
C ILE A 57 7.13 7.08 -5.57
N ALA A 58 5.89 6.74 -5.90
CA ALA A 58 5.36 6.81 -7.27
C ALA A 58 5.25 8.24 -7.83
N LYS A 59 5.42 9.28 -7.00
CA LYS A 59 5.46 10.68 -7.47
C LYS A 59 6.83 11.13 -7.96
N VAL A 60 7.88 10.39 -7.62
CA VAL A 60 9.26 10.75 -7.99
C VAL A 60 9.90 9.69 -8.88
N MET A 61 9.36 8.48 -8.91
CA MET A 61 9.86 7.40 -9.76
C MET A 61 8.71 6.50 -10.23
N GLU A 62 8.84 5.97 -11.44
CA GLU A 62 7.97 4.95 -12.00
C GLU A 62 8.77 3.66 -12.23
N PHE A 63 8.10 2.51 -12.16
CA PHE A 63 8.70 1.21 -12.43
C PHE A 63 8.28 0.75 -13.84
N ALA A 64 9.26 0.38 -14.66
CA ALA A 64 8.97 -0.19 -15.98
C ALA A 64 8.35 -1.60 -15.82
N PRO A 65 7.49 -2.06 -16.74
CA PRO A 65 6.98 -3.43 -16.74
C PRO A 65 8.12 -4.46 -16.70
N GLY A 66 7.98 -5.50 -15.85
CA GLY A 66 8.99 -6.52 -15.62
C GLY A 66 10.13 -6.12 -14.67
N THR A 67 10.07 -4.92 -14.08
CA THR A 67 11.01 -4.52 -13.03
C THR A 67 10.85 -5.44 -11.81
N ARG A 68 11.97 -5.78 -11.18
CA ARG A 68 11.99 -6.50 -9.90
C ARG A 68 12.37 -5.55 -8.78
N VAL A 69 11.52 -5.43 -7.78
CA VAL A 69 11.69 -4.57 -6.62
C VAL A 69 11.78 -5.41 -5.37
N LEU A 70 12.77 -5.14 -4.53
CA LEU A 70 12.95 -5.77 -3.24
C LEU A 70 12.63 -4.75 -2.13
N ASP A 71 11.65 -5.09 -1.29
CA ASP A 71 11.29 -4.34 -0.08
C ASP A 71 11.84 -5.07 1.15
N ILE A 72 12.83 -4.46 1.82
CA ILE A 72 13.55 -5.05 2.95
C ILE A 72 13.04 -4.43 4.25
N GLY A 73 12.51 -5.26 5.16
CA GLY A 73 11.89 -4.81 6.39
C GLY A 73 10.47 -4.29 6.16
N THR A 74 9.70 -5.01 5.34
CA THR A 74 8.38 -4.56 4.86
C THR A 74 7.33 -4.47 5.99
N GLY A 75 7.54 -5.16 7.12
CA GLY A 75 6.63 -5.21 8.26
C GLY A 75 5.21 -5.53 7.82
N GLY A 76 4.30 -4.58 8.03
CA GLY A 76 2.92 -4.66 7.52
C GLY A 76 2.75 -4.62 6.01
N GLY A 77 3.78 -4.93 5.23
CA GLY A 77 3.76 -4.89 3.77
C GLY A 77 3.90 -3.49 3.19
N PHE A 78 4.51 -2.54 3.92
CA PHE A 78 4.73 -1.18 3.46
C PHE A 78 6.21 -0.91 3.21
N PRO A 79 6.59 -0.27 2.08
CA PRO A 79 5.73 0.26 1.02
C PRO A 79 5.31 -0.74 -0.06
N GLY A 80 5.76 -2.00 0.01
CA GLY A 80 5.61 -2.99 -1.06
C GLY A 80 4.18 -3.24 -1.56
N ILE A 81 3.20 -3.45 -0.68
CA ILE A 81 1.81 -3.76 -1.06
C ILE A 81 1.13 -2.60 -1.80
N PRO A 82 1.14 -1.34 -1.29
CA PRO A 82 0.58 -0.22 -2.04
C PRO A 82 1.22 -0.04 -3.42
N LEU A 83 2.54 -0.19 -3.52
CA LEU A 83 3.25 -0.06 -4.79
C LEU A 83 2.94 -1.21 -5.75
N ALA A 84 2.80 -2.44 -5.26
CA ALA A 84 2.39 -3.58 -6.08
C ALA A 84 0.97 -3.42 -6.66
N ILE A 85 0.06 -2.78 -5.92
CA ILE A 85 -1.26 -2.42 -6.44
C ILE A 85 -1.14 -1.35 -7.53
N LEU A 86 -0.31 -0.34 -7.33
CA LEU A 86 -0.15 0.77 -8.27
C LEU A 86 0.59 0.35 -9.56
N PHE A 87 1.56 -0.56 -9.46
CA PHE A 87 2.39 -1.04 -10.56
C PHE A 87 2.22 -2.56 -10.76
N PRO A 88 1.09 -3.00 -11.34
CA PRO A 88 0.73 -4.41 -11.41
C PRO A 88 1.68 -5.28 -12.26
N ASP A 89 2.45 -4.66 -13.17
CA ASP A 89 3.42 -5.34 -14.02
C ASP A 89 4.84 -5.37 -13.42
N THR A 90 5.01 -4.95 -12.16
CA THR A 90 6.27 -4.99 -11.43
C THR A 90 6.25 -6.13 -10.41
N GLU A 91 7.34 -6.89 -10.33
CA GLU A 91 7.49 -7.98 -9.38
C GLU A 91 8.06 -7.46 -8.06
N PHE A 92 7.24 -7.44 -7.02
CA PHE A 92 7.66 -7.04 -5.68
C PHE A 92 7.96 -8.27 -4.82
N THR A 93 9.19 -8.36 -4.31
CA THR A 93 9.59 -9.30 -3.26
C THR A 93 9.62 -8.55 -1.93
N LEU A 94 8.82 -9.00 -0.97
CA LEU A 94 8.72 -8.39 0.36
C LEU A 94 9.42 -9.31 1.37
N ILE A 95 10.45 -8.80 2.05
CA ILE A 95 11.20 -9.54 3.06
C ILE A 95 10.99 -8.87 4.42
N ASP A 96 10.66 -9.68 5.42
CA ASP A 96 10.57 -9.30 6.83
C ASP A 96 11.32 -10.32 7.70
N SER A 97 11.65 -9.95 8.95
CA SER A 97 12.53 -10.72 9.85
C SER A 97 11.80 -11.61 10.84
#